data_AF-A0A418VBH8-F1
#
_entry.id   AF-A0A418VBH8-F1
#
_cell.length_a   1.000
_cell.length_b   1.000
_cell.length_c   1.000
_cell.angle_alpha   90.00
_cell.angle_beta   90.00
_cell.angle_gamma   90.00
#
_symmetry.space_group_name_H-M   'P 1'
#
loop_
_entity.id
_entity.type
_entity.pdbx_description
1 polymer ?
#
loop_
_entity_poly.entity_id
_entity_poly.type
_entity_poly.pdbx_seq_one_letter_code
_entity_poly.pdbx_strand_id
1 'polypeptide(L)'
;MTAPHLALSVTALLLAGLLLLGLSLQLGWRQDQARWPHHALFFAVTVSLALSLFLLWRRQLPVWPLLPALALLLSMPLTRPGQANHWQRALLVTLAFMLGVLITVR
;
A
#
# COMPACT_ATOMS: atom_id res chain seq x y z
N MET A 1 2.04 20.62 -8.50
CA MET A 1 2.11 19.17 -8.21
C MET A 1 1.86 18.40 -9.49
N THR A 2 2.73 17.47 -9.92
CA THR A 2 2.50 16.70 -11.17
C THR A 2 1.61 15.48 -10.93
N ALA A 3 1.04 14.91 -12.00
CA ALA A 3 0.15 13.74 -11.89
C ALA A 3 0.79 12.52 -11.17
N PRO A 4 2.04 12.11 -11.45
CA PRO A 4 2.72 11.07 -10.67
C PRO A 4 2.85 11.42 -9.19
N HIS A 5 3.23 12.66 -8.85
CA HIS A 5 3.37 13.06 -7.45
C HIS A 5 2.03 13.01 -6.71
N LEU A 6 0.94 13.51 -7.33
CA LEU A 6 -0.40 13.40 -6.75
C LEU A 6 -0.80 11.94 -6.52
N ALA A 7 -0.58 11.06 -7.52
CA ALA A 7 -0.90 9.65 -7.41
C ALA A 7 -0.11 8.95 -6.29
N LEU A 8 1.18 9.28 -6.13
CA LEU A 8 2.00 8.76 -5.03
C LEU A 8 1.52 9.27 -3.67
N SER A 9 1.15 10.55 -3.55
CA SER A 9 0.58 11.10 -2.30
C SER A 9 -0.75 10.45 -1.93
N VAL A 10 -1.64 10.24 -2.91
CA VAL A 10 -2.91 9.52 -2.68
C VAL A 10 -2.64 8.07 -2.25
N THR A 11 -1.74 7.38 -2.94
CA THR A 11 -1.33 6.01 -2.55
C THR A 11 -0.77 5.99 -1.13
N ALA A 12 0.05 6.97 -0.74
CA ALA A 12 0.60 7.08 0.61
C ALA A 12 -0.49 7.23 1.68
N LEU A 13 -1.48 8.10 1.45
CA LEU A 13 -2.60 8.31 2.37
C LEU A 13 -3.47 7.06 2.50
N LEU A 14 -3.79 6.41 1.38
CA LEU A 14 -4.57 5.17 1.38
C LEU A 14 -3.84 4.05 2.10
N LEU A 15 -2.52 3.91 1.87
CA LEU A 15 -1.70 2.89 2.50
C LEU A 15 -1.55 3.13 4.01
N ALA A 16 -1.37 4.39 4.44
CA ALA A 16 -1.37 4.75 5.85
C ALA A 16 -2.72 4.42 6.51
N GLY A 17 -3.84 4.76 5.86
CA GLY A 17 -5.17 4.38 6.31
C GLY A 17 -5.35 2.86 6.43
N LEU A 18 -4.86 2.10 5.44
CA LEU A 18 -4.93 0.64 5.44
C LEU A 18 -4.16 0.03 6.60
N LEU A 19 -2.96 0.54 6.86
CA LEU A 19 -2.11 0.09 7.95
C LEU A 19 -2.76 0.38 9.30
N LEU A 20 -3.25 1.61 9.52
CA LEU A 20 -3.90 2.00 10.77
C LEU A 20 -5.18 1.21 11.02
N LEU A 21 -6.02 1.04 10.00
CA LEU A 21 -7.24 0.22 10.10
C LEU A 21 -6.91 -1.25 10.36
N GLY A 22 -5.90 -1.80 9.67
CA GLY A 22 -5.42 -3.17 9.88
C GLY A 22 -4.88 -3.40 11.29
N LEU A 23 -4.14 -2.44 11.86
CA LEU A 23 -3.68 -2.48 13.24
C LEU A 23 -4.86 -2.43 14.22
N SER A 24 -5.84 -1.57 13.97
CA SER A 24 -7.03 -1.48 14.83
C SER A 24 -7.84 -2.79 14.86
N LEU A 25 -7.93 -3.49 13.73
CA LEU A 25 -8.56 -4.80 13.63
C LEU A 25 -7.79 -5.87 14.43
N GLN A 26 -6.46 -5.83 14.39
CA GLN A 26 -5.59 -6.72 15.17
C GLN A 26 -5.74 -6.50 16.67
N LEU A 27 -6.01 -5.26 17.09
CA LEU A 27 -6.28 -4.91 18.48
C LEU A 27 -7.73 -5.19 18.92
N GLY A 28 -8.57 -5.73 18.04
CA GLY A 28 -9.95 -6.10 18.38
C GLY A 28 -11.00 -4.99 18.22
N TRP A 29 -10.64 -3.82 17.66
CA TRP A 29 -11.57 -2.70 17.58
C TRP A 29 -12.60 -2.88 16.45
N ARG A 30 -13.89 -2.87 16.81
CA ARG A 30 -15.05 -2.88 15.87
C ARG A 30 -14.89 -3.88 14.72
N GLN A 31 -14.39 -5.09 15.00
CA GLN A 31 -13.92 -6.02 13.98
C GLN A 31 -14.92 -6.26 12.85
N ASP A 32 -16.20 -6.46 13.17
CA ASP A 32 -17.22 -6.76 12.15
C ASP A 32 -17.49 -5.57 11.21
N GLN A 33 -17.44 -4.35 11.73
CA GLN A 33 -17.70 -3.13 10.96
C GLN A 33 -16.47 -2.67 10.18
N ALA A 34 -15.27 -2.97 10.67
CA ALA A 34 -14.00 -2.53 10.11
C ALA A 34 -13.37 -3.50 9.09
N ARG A 35 -13.91 -4.72 8.93
CA ARG A 35 -13.46 -5.70 7.92
C ARG A 35 -13.74 -5.27 6.48
N TRP A 36 -14.98 -4.86 6.16
CA TRP A 36 -15.33 -4.46 4.79
C TRP A 36 -14.56 -3.20 4.33
N PRO A 37 -14.40 -2.13 5.14
CA PRO A 37 -13.62 -0.96 4.75
C PRO A 37 -12.15 -1.31 4.58
N HIS A 38 -11.63 -2.24 5.40
CA HIS A 38 -10.25 -2.71 5.27
C HIS A 38 -10.00 -3.39 3.91
N HIS A 39 -10.90 -4.27 3.46
CA HIS A 39 -10.80 -4.87 2.14
C HIS A 39 -10.98 -3.85 1.01
N ALA A 40 -11.96 -2.95 1.12
CA ALA A 40 -12.15 -1.88 0.14
C ALA A 40 -10.90 -1.00 0.01
N LEU A 41 -10.27 -0.66 1.14
CA LEU A 41 -9.06 0.14 1.17
C LEU A 41 -7.85 -0.63 0.63
N PHE A 42 -7.75 -1.94 0.86
CA PHE A 42 -6.74 -2.79 0.24
C PHE A 42 -6.82 -2.75 -1.30
N PHE A 43 -8.02 -2.88 -1.86
CA PHE A 43 -8.21 -2.77 -3.32
C PHE A 43 -7.91 -1.36 -3.83
N ALA A 44 -8.33 -0.31 -3.11
CA ALA A 44 -8.02 1.06 -3.46
C ALA A 44 -6.51 1.33 -3.48
N VAL A 45 -5.76 0.87 -2.48
CA VAL A 45 -4.28 0.94 -2.44
C VAL A 45 -3.67 0.20 -3.62
N THR A 46 -4.16 -1.01 -3.92
CA THR A 46 -3.64 -1.83 -5.02
C THR A 46 -3.79 -1.14 -6.37
N VAL A 47 -4.99 -0.62 -6.66
CA VAL A 47 -5.27 0.12 -7.90
C VAL A 47 -4.48 1.43 -7.95
N SER A 48 -4.42 2.16 -6.85
CA SER A 48 -3.68 3.43 -6.76
C SER A 48 -2.17 3.22 -6.99
N LEU A 49 -1.58 2.16 -6.42
CA LEU A 49 -0.17 1.82 -6.62
C LEU A 49 0.10 1.41 -8.08
N ALA A 50 -0.75 0.60 -8.68
CA ALA A 50 -0.64 0.23 -10.09
C ALA A 50 -0.75 1.46 -11.02
N LEU A 51 -1.68 2.38 -10.74
CA LEU A 51 -1.81 3.65 -11.45
C LEU A 51 -0.57 4.53 -11.26
N SER A 52 -0.02 4.59 -10.06
CA SER A 52 1.22 5.34 -9.78
C SER A 52 2.38 4.83 -10.62
N LEU A 53 2.57 3.51 -10.68
CA LEU A 53 3.57 2.86 -11.54
C LEU A 53 3.34 3.19 -13.01
N PHE A 54 2.10 3.10 -13.49
CA PHE A 54 1.74 3.43 -14.87
C PHE A 54 2.07 4.90 -15.21
N LEU A 55 1.72 5.85 -14.34
CA LEU A 55 2.00 7.27 -14.56
C LEU A 55 3.49 7.59 -14.54
N LEU A 56 4.27 6.95 -13.66
CA LEU A 56 5.73 7.05 -13.65
C LEU A 56 6.33 6.52 -14.95
N TRP A 57 5.90 5.34 -15.40
CA TRP A 57 6.34 4.74 -16.66
C TRP A 57 6.03 5.64 -17.87
N ARG A 58 4.81 6.19 -17.94
CA ARG A 58 4.40 7.15 -18.99
C ARG A 58 5.25 8.43 -19.01
N ARG A 59 5.90 8.77 -17.90
CA ARG A 59 6.81 9.91 -17.77
C ARG A 59 8.28 9.51 -17.85
N GLN A 60 8.58 8.26 -18.20
CA GLN A 60 9.95 7.70 -18.26
C GLN A 60 10.70 7.81 -16.92
N LEU A 61 9.97 7.86 -15.81
CA LEU A 61 10.52 7.88 -14.46
C LEU A 61 10.79 6.44 -13.96
N PRO A 62 11.75 6.26 -13.03
CA PRO A 62 12.07 4.94 -12.51
C PRO A 62 10.89 4.33 -11.73
N VAL A 63 10.38 3.21 -12.24
CA VAL A 63 9.28 2.43 -11.63
C VAL A 63 9.78 1.28 -10.75
N TRP A 64 10.99 0.78 -11.03
CA TRP A 64 11.58 -0.36 -10.35
C TRP A 64 11.63 -0.22 -8.80
N PRO A 65 11.82 0.98 -8.20
CA PRO A 65 11.87 1.09 -6.74
C PRO A 65 10.56 0.75 -6.04
N LEU A 66 9.42 0.85 -6.75
CA LEU A 66 8.08 0.58 -6.20
C LEU A 66 7.61 -0.86 -6.46
N LEU A 67 8.29 -1.63 -7.31
CA LEU A 67 7.93 -3.01 -7.61
C LEU A 67 7.94 -3.93 -6.38
N PRO A 68 8.90 -3.83 -5.43
CA PRO A 68 8.88 -4.63 -4.21
C PRO A 68 7.62 -4.40 -3.37
N ALA A 69 7.17 -3.14 -3.27
CA ALA A 69 5.95 -2.80 -2.54
C ALA A 69 4.71 -3.44 -3.20
N LEU A 70 4.62 -3.38 -4.53
CA LEU A 70 3.53 -4.01 -5.27
C LEU A 70 3.55 -5.55 -5.10
N ALA A 71 4.72 -6.17 -5.24
CA ALA A 71 4.85 -7.62 -5.08
C ALA A 71 4.44 -8.09 -3.67
N LEU A 72 4.89 -7.37 -2.64
CA LEU A 72 4.48 -7.64 -1.26
C LEU A 72 2.97 -7.44 -1.05
N LEU A 73 2.38 -6.38 -1.63
CA LEU A 73 0.96 -6.11 -1.53
C LEU A 73 0.13 -7.22 -2.19
N LEU A 74 0.49 -7.65 -3.41
CA LEU A 74 -0.20 -8.71 -4.14
C LEU A 74 -0.04 -10.09 -3.47
N SER A 75 1.01 -10.28 -2.68
CA SER A 75 1.23 -11.51 -1.90
C SER A 75 0.44 -11.56 -0.58
N MET A 76 -0.31 -10.52 -0.22
CA MET A 76 -1.11 -10.48 1.02
C MET A 76 -2.08 -11.67 1.19
N PRO A 77 -2.78 -12.16 0.15
CA PRO A 77 -3.67 -13.33 0.27
C PRO A 77 -2.96 -14.62 0.69
N LEU A 78 -1.63 -14.68 0.60
CA LEU A 78 -0.84 -15.84 1.06
C LEU A 78 -0.65 -15.87 2.59
N THR A 79 -1.08 -14.83 3.30
CA THR A 79 -1.02 -14.73 4.76
C THR A 79 -2.43 -14.77 5.37
N ARG A 80 -2.54 -15.10 6.65
CA ARG A 80 -3.83 -15.15 7.34
C ARG A 80 -4.00 -13.93 8.26
N PRO A 81 -5.14 -13.21 8.21
CA PRO A 81 -5.43 -12.14 9.15
C PRO A 81 -5.30 -12.61 10.60
N GLY A 82 -4.76 -11.75 11.47
CA GLY A 82 -4.52 -12.08 12.88
C GLY A 82 -3.24 -12.87 13.17
N GLN A 83 -2.49 -13.31 12.15
CA GLN A 83 -1.17 -13.91 12.32
C GLN A 83 -0.05 -12.87 12.24
N ALA A 84 1.09 -13.20 12.85
CA ALA A 84 2.24 -12.29 12.90
C ALA A 84 2.77 -11.93 11.50
N ASN A 85 2.84 -12.92 10.61
CA ASN A 85 3.29 -12.75 9.24
C ASN A 85 2.44 -11.75 8.42
N HIS A 86 1.17 -11.56 8.78
CA HIS A 86 0.26 -10.66 8.07
C HIS A 86 0.57 -9.18 8.38
N TRP A 87 0.70 -8.83 9.68
CA TRP A 87 1.03 -7.47 10.07
C TRP A 87 2.45 -7.08 9.68
N GLN A 88 3.39 -8.03 9.80
CA GLN A 88 4.78 -7.84 9.36
C GLN A 88 4.83 -7.53 7.86
N ARG A 89 4.07 -8.25 7.04
CA ARG A 89 3.97 -7.98 5.60
C ARG A 89 3.39 -6.60 5.31
N ALA A 90 2.38 -6.16 6.06
CA ALA A 90 1.80 -4.81 5.90
C ALA A 90 2.81 -3.70 6.18
N LEU A 91 3.64 -3.88 7.22
CA LEU A 91 4.75 -2.98 7.49
C LEU A 91 5.80 -3.01 6.38
N LEU A 92 6.17 -4.20 5.90
CA LEU A 92 7.14 -4.34 4.79
C LEU A 92 6.64 -3.66 3.51
N VAL A 93 5.35 -3.78 3.17
CA VAL A 93 4.73 -3.04 2.05
C VAL A 93 4.91 -1.53 2.26
N THR A 94 4.62 -1.04 3.46
CA THR A 94 4.70 0.39 3.80
C THR A 94 6.12 0.92 3.70
N LEU A 95 7.09 0.19 4.26
CA LEU A 95 8.51 0.55 4.20
C LEU A 95 9.06 0.49 2.77
N ALA A 96 8.74 -0.56 2.02
CA ALA A 96 9.14 -0.69 0.62
C ALA A 96 8.56 0.43 -0.24
N PHE A 97 7.30 0.80 -0.01
CA PHE A 97 6.66 1.91 -0.71
C PHE A 97 7.35 3.24 -0.38
N MET A 98 7.57 3.53 0.91
CA MET A 98 8.24 4.76 1.35
C MET A 98 9.65 4.90 0.76
N LEU A 99 10.45 3.83 0.82
CA LEU A 99 11.78 3.80 0.20
C LEU A 99 11.70 3.99 -1.32
N GLY A 100 10.76 3.31 -1.98
CA GLY A 100 10.56 3.43 -3.41
C GLY A 100 10.21 4.87 -3.83
N VAL A 101 9.30 5.53 -3.10
CA VAL A 101 8.98 6.95 -3.32
C VAL A 101 10.23 7.81 -3.15
N LEU A 102 10.98 7.66 -2.05
CA LEU A 102 12.19 8.44 -1.78
C LEU A 102 13.28 8.29 -2.85
N ILE A 103 13.33 7.15 -3.54
CA ILE A 103 14.28 6.92 -4.65
C ILE A 103 13.73 7.54 -5.94
N THR A 104 12.43 7.41 -6.22
CA THR A 104 11.81 7.86 -7.46
C THR A 104 11.66 9.38 -7.56
N VAL A 105 11.48 10.09 -6.44
CA VAL A 105 11.23 11.55 -6.42
C VAL A 105 12.47 12.40 -6.11
N ARG A 106 13.66 11.79 -6.05
CA ARG A 106 14.94 12.50 -6.04
C ARG A 106 15.25 13.05 -7.42
#